data_AF-A0A0Q8PLL1-F1
#
_entry.id   AF-A0A0Q8PLL1-F1
#
_cell.length_a   1.000
_cell.length_b   1.000
_cell.length_c   1.000
_cell.angle_alpha   90.00
_cell.angle_beta   90.00
_cell.angle_gamma   90.00
#
_symmetry.space_group_name_H-M   'P 1'
#
loop_
_entity.id
_entity.type
_entity.pdbx_description
1 polymer ?
#
loop_
_entity_poly.entity_id
_entity_poly.type
_entity_poly.pdbx_seq_one_letter_code
_entity_poly.pdbx_strand_id
1 'polypeptide(L)'
;MAMDSAQIRHKNFQKLYTDFVDQRPHLPQRGMLKLFAEHLGLSNRYLSHIKCNRKNIGSSVARMIEERLRLPRGWMDREHDRLNPPVDENEKLFVDMALTLFRSQQAEAREFMINLLRQRLEASPSKPKTRLNAGK
;
A
#
# COMPACT_ATOMS: atom_id res chain seq x y z
N MET A 1 -4.52 -7.32 16.05
CA MET A 1 -5.57 -6.33 16.38
C MET A 1 -6.08 -5.79 15.05
N ALA A 2 -7.38 -5.89 14.77
CA ALA A 2 -7.96 -5.35 13.54
C ALA A 2 -7.68 -3.84 13.47
N MET A 3 -7.16 -3.34 12.34
CA MET A 3 -6.95 -1.91 12.17
C MET A 3 -8.28 -1.17 12.31
N ASP A 4 -8.25 0.00 12.96
CA ASP A 4 -9.42 0.86 13.06
C ASP A 4 -9.86 1.27 11.65
N SER A 5 -11.16 1.27 11.37
CA SER A 5 -11.73 1.69 10.09
C SER A 5 -11.24 3.08 9.68
N ALA A 6 -10.96 3.97 10.65
CA ALA A 6 -10.35 5.27 10.36
C ALA A 6 -8.91 5.15 9.81
N GLN A 7 -8.12 4.21 10.32
CA GLN A 7 -6.75 3.93 9.85
C GLN A 7 -6.76 3.32 8.45
N ILE A 8 -7.65 2.35 8.20
CA ILE A 8 -7.82 1.73 6.87
C ILE A 8 -8.16 2.80 5.83
N ARG A 9 -9.14 3.67 6.11
CA ARG A 9 -9.51 4.77 5.22
C ARG A 9 -8.37 5.76 4.98
N HIS A 10 -7.60 6.09 6.01
CA HIS A 10 -6.46 6.99 5.86
C HIS A 10 -5.38 6.39 4.97
N LYS A 11 -5.04 5.11 5.17
CA LYS A 11 -4.08 4.37 4.33
C LYS A 11 -4.56 4.31 2.87
N ASN A 12 -5.83 4.00 2.66
CA ASN A 12 -6.44 3.97 1.34
C ASN A 12 -6.45 5.35 0.67
N PHE A 13 -6.66 6.42 1.43
CA PHE A 13 -6.53 7.78 0.92
C PHE A 13 -5.10 8.09 0.45
N GLN A 14 -4.08 7.69 1.21
CA GLN A 14 -2.68 7.85 0.79
C GLN A 14 -2.41 7.10 -0.52
N LYS A 15 -2.93 5.88 -0.66
CA LYS A 15 -2.83 5.10 -1.89
C LYS A 15 -3.44 5.84 -3.08
N LEU A 16 -4.67 6.32 -2.96
CA LEU A 16 -5.34 7.07 -4.02
C LEU A 16 -4.59 8.36 -4.40
N TYR A 17 -3.98 9.03 -3.42
CA TYR A 17 -3.17 10.22 -3.66
C TYR A 17 -1.87 9.88 -4.42
N THR A 18 -1.18 8.81 -4.03
CA THR A 18 0.03 8.35 -4.75
C THR A 18 -0.32 7.94 -6.18
N ASP A 19 -1.36 7.12 -6.37
CA ASP A 19 -1.83 6.72 -7.70
C ASP A 19 -2.19 7.95 -8.57
N PHE A 20 -2.76 9.00 -7.96
CA PHE A 20 -3.07 10.26 -8.65
C PHE A 20 -1.82 11.04 -9.11
N VAL A 21 -0.76 11.04 -8.30
CA VAL A 21 0.53 11.66 -8.63
C VAL A 21 1.26 10.86 -9.71
N ASP A 22 1.27 9.53 -9.60
CA ASP A 22 1.96 8.62 -10.52
C ASP A 22 1.34 8.63 -11.92
N GLN A 23 0.03 8.86 -12.02
CA GLN A 23 -0.64 9.09 -13.30
C GLN A 23 -0.27 10.43 -13.98
N ARG A 24 0.39 11.35 -13.26
CA ARG A 24 0.74 12.69 -13.73
C ARG A 24 2.23 13.01 -13.51
N PRO A 25 3.16 12.20 -14.06
CA PRO A 25 4.59 12.37 -13.84
C PRO A 25 5.14 13.67 -14.47
N HIS A 26 4.41 14.24 -15.45
CA HIS A 26 4.77 15.46 -16.16
C HIS A 26 4.48 16.75 -15.37
N LEU A 27 3.72 16.67 -14.28
CA LEU A 27 3.40 17.84 -13.46
C LEU A 27 4.34 17.94 -12.25
N PRO A 28 4.67 19.16 -11.81
CA PRO A 28 5.48 19.35 -10.61
C PRO A 28 4.77 18.79 -9.38
N GLN A 29 5.51 18.09 -8.51
CA GLN A 29 4.96 17.55 -7.26
C GLN A 29 4.40 18.65 -6.33
N ARG A 30 4.98 19.85 -6.41
CA ARG A 30 4.47 21.04 -5.70
C ARG A 30 3.12 21.44 -6.30
N GLY A 31 2.06 21.27 -5.51
CA GLY A 31 0.68 21.61 -5.90
C GLY A 31 -0.21 20.41 -6.21
N MET A 32 0.33 19.19 -6.24
CA MET A 32 -0.47 17.97 -6.47
C MET A 32 -1.57 17.78 -5.44
N LEU A 33 -1.32 18.14 -4.17
CA LEU A 33 -2.33 18.10 -3.13
C LEU A 33 -3.50 19.05 -3.42
N LYS A 34 -3.21 20.23 -3.98
CA LYS A 34 -4.22 21.22 -4.36
C LYS A 34 -5.06 20.69 -5.52
N LEU A 35 -4.42 20.15 -6.56
CA LEU A 35 -5.11 19.54 -7.70
C LEU A 35 -5.98 18.35 -7.28
N PHE A 36 -5.48 17.52 -6.35
CA PHE A 36 -6.25 16.40 -5.83
C PHE A 36 -7.44 16.88 -4.97
N ALA A 37 -7.26 17.95 -4.20
CA ALA A 37 -8.35 18.57 -3.45
C ALA A 37 -9.44 19.10 -4.39
N GLU A 38 -9.06 19.80 -5.46
CA GLU A 38 -9.96 20.28 -6.49
C GLU A 38 -10.70 19.13 -7.19
N HIS A 39 -9.99 18.04 -7.51
CA HIS A 39 -10.57 16.85 -8.11
C HIS A 39 -11.64 16.18 -7.22
N LEU A 40 -11.41 16.16 -5.91
CA LEU A 40 -12.36 15.62 -4.94
C LEU A 40 -13.46 16.63 -4.53
N GLY A 41 -13.34 17.90 -4.92
CA GLY A 41 -14.24 18.97 -4.47
C GLY A 41 -14.08 19.30 -2.98
N LEU A 42 -12.89 19.09 -2.42
CA LEU A 42 -12.56 19.32 -1.01
C LEU A 42 -11.62 20.53 -0.86
N SER A 43 -11.61 21.15 0.31
CA SER A 43 -10.66 22.24 0.57
C SER A 43 -9.23 21.71 0.74
N ASN A 44 -8.26 22.44 0.20
CA ASN A 44 -6.83 22.10 0.33
C ASN A 44 -6.40 21.98 1.81
N ARG A 45 -6.93 22.84 2.69
CA ARG A 45 -6.69 22.76 4.14
C ARG A 45 -7.19 21.46 4.74
N TYR A 46 -8.40 21.03 4.35
CA TYR A 46 -8.98 19.79 4.84
C TYR A 46 -8.19 18.56 4.37
N LEU A 47 -7.76 18.53 3.10
CA LEU A 47 -6.89 17.47 2.59
C LEU A 47 -5.54 17.44 3.30
N SER A 48 -4.94 18.59 3.59
CA SER A 48 -3.70 18.66 4.39
C SER A 48 -3.88 18.07 5.79
N HIS A 49 -5.01 18.35 6.46
CA HIS A 49 -5.31 17.77 7.76
C HIS A 49 -5.50 16.25 7.69
N ILE A 50 -6.18 15.74 6.65
CA ILE A 50 -6.28 14.30 6.42
C ILE A 50 -4.90 13.71 6.19
N LYS A 51 -4.10 14.26 5.26
CA LYS A 51 -2.78 13.74 4.87
C LYS A 51 -1.80 13.70 6.05
N CYS A 52 -1.75 14.75 6.88
CA CYS A 52 -0.91 14.79 8.09
C CYS A 52 -1.48 13.99 9.27
N ASN A 53 -2.51 13.18 9.04
CA ASN A 53 -3.21 12.38 10.05
C ASN A 53 -3.71 13.21 11.26
N ARG A 54 -4.03 14.50 11.02
CA ARG A 54 -4.63 15.41 12.01
C ARG A 54 -6.15 15.30 12.04
N LYS A 55 -6.76 14.75 10.99
CA LYS A 55 -8.21 14.54 10.90
C LYS A 55 -8.51 13.18 10.27
N ASN A 56 -9.39 12.43 10.93
CA ASN A 56 -9.84 11.12 10.46
C ASN A 56 -10.86 11.25 9.32
N ILE A 57 -10.91 10.21 8.49
CA ILE A 57 -11.89 10.07 7.41
C ILE A 57 -13.11 9.31 7.95
N GLY A 58 -14.21 10.05 8.13
CA GLY A 58 -15.51 9.48 8.51
C GLY A 58 -16.19 8.73 7.35
N SER A 59 -17.27 8.03 7.65
CA SER A 59 -18.03 7.23 6.67
C SER A 59 -18.61 8.10 5.52
N SER A 60 -19.12 9.29 5.83
CA SER A 60 -19.67 10.22 4.82
C SER A 60 -18.60 10.71 3.84
N VAL A 61 -17.44 11.09 4.36
CA VAL A 61 -16.30 11.54 3.55
C VAL A 61 -15.74 10.39 2.72
N ALA A 62 -15.67 9.19 3.29
CA ALA A 62 -15.30 7.99 2.55
C ALA A 62 -16.25 7.71 1.38
N ARG A 63 -17.58 7.79 1.59
CA ARG A 63 -18.56 7.62 0.50
C ARG A 63 -18.39 8.67 -0.60
N MET A 64 -18.22 9.93 -0.22
CA MET A 64 -18.01 11.02 -1.17
C MET A 64 -16.75 10.79 -2.01
N ILE A 65 -15.64 10.35 -1.41
CA ILE A 65 -14.41 10.02 -2.13
C ILE A 65 -14.67 8.88 -3.14
N GLU A 66 -15.37 7.83 -2.71
CA GLU A 66 -15.74 6.71 -3.59
C GLU A 66 -16.56 7.19 -4.79
N GLU A 67 -17.59 8.01 -4.57
CA GLU A 67 -18.42 8.56 -5.64
C GLU A 67 -17.63 9.44 -6.61
N ARG A 68 -16.80 10.36 -6.08
CA ARG A 68 -15.99 11.29 -6.88
C ARG A 68 -14.96 10.57 -7.75
N LEU A 69 -14.37 9.51 -7.23
CA LEU A 69 -13.38 8.70 -7.92
C LEU A 69 -14.00 7.50 -8.66
N ARG A 70 -15.34 7.37 -8.67
CA ARG A 70 -16.08 6.26 -9.28
C ARG A 70 -15.62 4.87 -8.80
N LEU A 71 -15.28 4.78 -7.51
CA LEU A 71 -14.89 3.54 -6.85
C LEU A 71 -16.13 2.78 -6.37
N PRO A 72 -16.04 1.43 -6.26
CA PRO A 72 -17.11 0.64 -5.66
C PRO A 72 -17.41 1.07 -4.22
N ARG A 73 -18.68 0.99 -3.83
CA ARG A 73 -19.08 1.26 -2.44
C ARG A 73 -18.34 0.31 -1.48
N GLY A 74 -17.67 0.88 -0.50
CA GLY A 74 -16.93 0.13 0.53
C GLY A 74 -15.46 -0.05 0.20
N TRP A 75 -15.00 0.50 -0.93
CA TRP A 75 -13.59 0.52 -1.28
C TRP A 75 -12.75 1.15 -0.16
N MET A 76 -13.17 2.30 0.38
CA MET A 76 -12.38 2.99 1.40
C MET A 76 -12.29 2.25 2.76
N ASP A 77 -13.18 1.30 3.04
CA ASP A 77 -13.18 0.55 4.31
C ASP A 77 -12.42 -0.79 4.25
N ARG A 78 -11.96 -1.20 3.07
CA ARG A 78 -11.26 -2.47 2.88
C ARG A 78 -9.77 -2.22 2.75
N GLU A 79 -8.94 -3.09 3.31
CA GLU A 79 -7.50 -2.98 3.13
C GLU A 79 -7.12 -3.28 1.68
N HIS A 80 -6.47 -2.32 1.01
CA HIS A 80 -5.97 -2.47 -0.36
C HIS A 80 -4.47 -2.73 -0.43
N ASP A 81 -3.93 -3.40 0.61
CA ASP A 81 -2.57 -3.94 0.60
C ASP A 81 -2.45 -5.08 -0.42
N ARG A 82 -2.47 -4.71 -1.70
CA ARG A 82 -1.66 -5.43 -2.66
C ARG A 82 -0.26 -4.92 -2.42
N LEU A 83 0.48 -5.69 -1.61
CA LEU A 83 1.94 -5.71 -1.47
C LEU A 83 2.56 -4.38 -1.91
N ASN A 84 2.92 -3.53 -0.93
CA ASN A 84 3.55 -2.22 -1.14
C ASN A 84 4.28 -2.16 -2.49
N PRO A 85 3.97 -1.18 -3.35
CA PRO A 85 4.69 -1.05 -4.61
C PRO A 85 6.20 -1.04 -4.28
N PRO A 86 7.02 -1.73 -5.09
CA PRO A 86 8.46 -1.78 -4.88
C PRO A 86 9.02 -0.41 -4.53
N VAL A 87 9.68 -0.31 -3.38
CA VAL A 87 10.11 0.97 -2.80
C VAL A 87 11.28 1.56 -3.59
N ASP A 88 12.04 0.70 -4.27
CA ASP A 88 13.19 1.07 -5.09
C ASP A 88 13.30 0.23 -6.37
N GLU A 89 14.26 0.60 -7.23
CA GLU A 89 14.53 -0.09 -8.50
C GLU A 89 14.97 -1.55 -8.32
N ASN A 90 15.58 -1.89 -7.17
CA ASN A 90 16.00 -3.27 -6.90
C ASN A 90 14.81 -4.15 -6.57
N GLU A 91 13.87 -3.68 -5.74
CA GLU A 91 12.62 -4.37 -5.47
C GLU A 91 11.78 -4.52 -6.74
N LYS A 92 11.79 -3.50 -7.61
CA LYS A 92 11.07 -3.53 -8.88
C LYS A 92 11.66 -4.58 -9.81
N LEU A 93 12.99 -4.56 -9.97
CA LEU A 93 13.72 -5.56 -10.74
C LEU A 93 13.49 -6.97 -10.20
N PHE A 94 13.49 -7.14 -8.88
CA PHE A 94 13.20 -8.42 -8.24
C PHE A 94 11.79 -8.93 -8.61
N VAL A 95 10.76 -8.09 -8.47
CA VAL A 95 9.38 -8.47 -8.82
C VAL A 95 9.27 -8.81 -10.31
N ASP A 96 9.87 -8.02 -11.19
CA ASP A 96 9.85 -8.27 -12.64
C ASP A 96 10.55 -9.59 -13.00
N MET A 97 11.72 -9.86 -12.43
CA MET A 97 12.45 -11.11 -12.62
C MET A 97 11.67 -12.31 -12.05
N ALA A 98 11.13 -12.17 -10.83
CA ALA A 98 10.36 -13.23 -10.18
C ALA A 98 9.11 -13.57 -10.98
N LEU A 99 8.38 -12.57 -11.49
CA LEU A 99 7.22 -12.79 -12.34
C LEU A 99 7.58 -13.43 -13.68
N THR A 100 8.71 -13.02 -14.28
CA THR A 100 9.20 -13.60 -15.53
C THR A 100 9.53 -15.07 -15.36
N LEU A 101 10.32 -15.41 -14.33
CA LEU A 101 10.66 -16.79 -13.99
C LEU A 101 9.42 -17.61 -13.66
N PHE A 102 8.52 -17.07 -12.83
CA PHE A 102 7.31 -17.78 -12.44
C PHE A 102 6.42 -18.11 -13.65
N ARG A 103 6.30 -17.19 -14.62
CA ARG A 103 5.52 -17.39 -15.84
C ARG A 103 6.16 -18.37 -16.82
N SER A 104 7.49 -18.49 -16.82
CA SER A 104 8.21 -19.41 -17.70
C SER A 104 8.21 -20.87 -17.19
N GLN A 105 7.79 -21.12 -15.95
CA GLN A 105 7.72 -22.48 -15.39
C GLN A 105 6.46 -23.23 -15.79
N GLN A 106 6.56 -24.57 -15.82
CA GLN A 106 5.42 -25.48 -15.94
C GLN A 106 4.48 -25.38 -14.73
N ALA A 107 3.23 -25.84 -14.87
CA ALA A 107 2.20 -25.64 -13.85
C ALA A 107 2.58 -26.24 -12.49
N GLU A 108 3.13 -27.45 -12.51
CA GLU A 108 3.58 -28.21 -11.34
C GLU A 108 4.72 -27.49 -10.60
N ALA A 109 5.68 -26.95 -11.36
CA ALA A 109 6.79 -26.19 -10.81
C ALA A 109 6.34 -24.87 -10.15
N ARG A 110 5.32 -24.20 -10.70
CA ARG A 110 4.72 -23.00 -10.09
C ARG A 110 4.05 -23.31 -8.76
N GLU A 111 3.29 -24.41 -8.69
CA GLU A 111 2.65 -24.86 -7.44
C GLU A 111 3.68 -25.22 -6.38
N PHE A 112 4.73 -25.94 -6.77
CA PHE A 112 5.84 -26.26 -5.88
C PHE A 112 6.52 -24.99 -5.33
N MET A 113 6.82 -24.01 -6.19
CA MET A 113 7.40 -22.73 -5.78
C MET A 113 6.50 -21.98 -4.79
N ILE A 114 5.19 -21.92 -5.05
CA ILE A 114 4.23 -21.27 -4.14
C ILE A 114 4.24 -21.96 -2.77
N ASN A 115 4.22 -23.29 -2.74
CA ASN A 115 4.21 -24.05 -1.49
C ASN A 115 5.50 -23.85 -0.70
N LEU A 116 6.66 -23.83 -1.38
CA LEU A 116 7.94 -23.55 -0.75
C LEU A 116 7.99 -22.13 -0.14
N LEU A 117 7.50 -21.12 -0.87
CA LEU A 117 7.45 -19.75 -0.39
C LEU A 117 6.52 -19.60 0.82
N ARG A 118 5.35 -20.24 0.79
CA ARG A 118 4.42 -20.27 1.94
C ARG A 118 5.07 -20.88 3.18
N GLN A 119 5.71 -22.05 3.03
CA GLN A 119 6.39 -22.72 4.13
C GLN A 119 7.48 -21.83 4.75
N ARG A 120 8.23 -21.10 3.91
CA ARG A 120 9.27 -20.18 4.40
C ARG A 120 8.71 -18.95 5.09
N LEU A 121 7.58 -18.42 4.64
CA LEU A 121 6.88 -17.31 5.29
C LEU A 121 6.35 -17.71 6.67
N GLU A 122 5.78 -18.91 6.78
CA GLU A 122 5.25 -19.46 8.03
C GLU A 122 6.37 -19.86 9.01
N ALA A 123 7.53 -20.28 8.49
CA ALA A 123 8.69 -20.68 9.28
C ALA A 123 9.55 -19.52 9.82
N SER A 124 9.02 -18.28 9.90
CA SER A 124 9.80 -17.10 10.30
C SER A 124 10.56 -17.29 11.64
N PRO A 125 11.77 -16.72 11.76
CA PRO A 125 12.86 -17.29 12.56
C PRO A 125 12.66 -17.14 14.07
N SER A 126 12.85 -18.24 14.80
CA SER A 126 13.10 -18.20 16.24
C SER A 126 14.26 -17.23 16.52
N LYS A 127 14.03 -16.24 17.40
CA LYS A 127 15.02 -15.27 17.88
C LYS A 127 16.41 -15.91 18.07
N PRO A 128 17.50 -15.32 17.56
CA PRO A 128 18.84 -15.83 17.86
C PRO A 128 19.08 -15.73 19.37
N LYS A 129 19.35 -16.87 20.01
CA LYS A 129 19.83 -16.93 21.40
C LYS A 129 21.21 -16.29 21.44
N THR A 130 21.31 -15.05 21.92
CA THR A 130 22.58 -14.42 22.26
C THR A 130 23.28 -15.27 23.31
N ARG A 131 24.35 -15.97 22.91
CA ARG A 131 25.30 -16.54 23.86
C ARG A 131 26.10 -15.37 24.44
N LEU A 132 25.74 -14.91 25.64
CA LEU A 132 26.63 -14.11 26.47
C LEU A 132 27.84 -15.00 26.82
N ASN A 133 28.99 -14.73 26.20
CA ASN A 133 30.27 -15.18 26.72
C ASN A 133 30.67 -14.21 27.84
N ALA A 134 30.44 -14.60 29.09
CA ALA A 134 31.13 -14.02 30.24
C ALA A 134 32.40 -14.85 30.45
N GLY A 135 33.57 -14.24 30.27
CA GLY A 135 34.84 -14.93 30.53
C GLY A 135 36.06 -14.20 30.00
N LYS A 136 36.46 -13.11 30.66
CA LYS A 136 37.78 -12.90 31.26
C LYS A 136 37.89 -11.49 31.82
#